data_AF-A0A2E9RSP1-F1
#
_entry.id   AF-A0A2E9RSP1-F1
#
_cell.length_a   1.000
_cell.length_b   1.000
_cell.length_c   1.000
_cell.angle_alpha   90.00
_cell.angle_beta   90.00
_cell.angle_gamma   90.00
#
_symmetry.space_group_name_H-M   'P 1'
#
loop_
_entity.id
_entity.type
_entity.pdbx_description
1 polymer ?
#
loop_
_entity_poly.entity_id
_entity_poly.type
_entity_poly.pdbx_seq_one_letter_code
_entity_poly.pdbx_strand_id
1 'polypeptide(L)'
;MIVNDLASSHPVKPSNCGFTLLEVIIALSVFGFLIGGLLALLPWGVEGAGNVRDRNVAYGMTDAIQVELELMGFGLVESLTDENRVLDLVAPADGREVRWEPNDNQISEYPIAVSQLDELDQELPAGQRYFLIRCSQFPEDNRHEHDPSNGYLGLQVDVQWPYKTLDAEGGVEERIRSHFHFPLAITR
;
A
#
# COMPACT_ATOMS: atom_id res chain seq x y z
N MET A 1 -52.95 -68.07 32.85
CA MET A 1 -53.22 -67.55 31.50
C MET A 1 -54.09 -66.32 31.67
N ILE A 2 -53.79 -65.27 30.87
CA ILE A 2 -54.54 -64.01 30.71
C ILE A 2 -54.23 -62.92 31.74
N VAL A 3 -53.95 -61.67 31.39
CA VAL A 3 -53.30 -60.98 30.24
C VAL A 3 -53.01 -59.60 30.86
N ASN A 4 -51.74 -59.19 30.88
CA ASN A 4 -51.37 -57.78 31.09
C ASN A 4 -51.66 -57.06 29.77
N ASP A 5 -52.58 -56.10 29.76
CA ASP A 5 -52.76 -55.24 28.59
C ASP A 5 -52.33 -53.80 28.90
N LEU A 6 -51.47 -53.32 28.00
CA LEU A 6 -50.63 -52.14 28.12
C LEU A 6 -51.49 -50.87 28.12
N ALA A 7 -51.26 -50.01 29.12
CA ALA A 7 -51.66 -48.62 29.03
C ALA A 7 -50.86 -47.97 27.88
N SER A 8 -51.53 -47.80 26.73
CA SER A 8 -51.08 -47.03 25.58
C SER A 8 -50.78 -45.59 26.01
N SER A 9 -49.53 -45.29 26.34
CA SER A 9 -49.05 -43.92 26.50
C SER A 9 -48.93 -43.30 25.12
N HIS A 10 -49.95 -42.56 24.71
CA HIS A 10 -49.82 -41.68 23.55
C HIS A 10 -48.69 -40.67 23.82
N PRO A 11 -47.73 -40.49 22.90
CA PRO A 11 -46.78 -39.39 23.02
C PRO A 11 -47.56 -38.09 22.93
N VAL A 12 -47.54 -37.30 24.01
CA VAL A 12 -48.02 -35.92 23.99
C VAL A 12 -47.16 -35.18 22.98
N LYS A 13 -47.73 -34.92 21.80
CA LYS A 13 -47.11 -34.07 20.79
C LYS A 13 -47.00 -32.68 21.41
N PRO A 14 -45.80 -32.10 21.59
CA PRO A 14 -45.70 -30.77 22.16
C PRO A 14 -46.51 -29.82 21.27
N SER A 15 -47.54 -29.22 21.86
CA SER A 15 -48.35 -28.18 21.26
C SER A 15 -47.43 -27.10 20.71
N ASN A 16 -47.74 -26.56 19.53
CA ASN A 16 -47.05 -25.40 18.99
C ASN A 16 -47.21 -24.21 19.96
N CYS A 17 -46.31 -24.10 20.93
CA CYS A 17 -46.20 -22.95 21.81
C CYS A 17 -45.66 -21.79 20.98
N GLY A 18 -46.47 -20.75 20.81
CA GLY A 18 -45.98 -19.48 20.26
C GLY A 18 -44.91 -18.87 21.17
N PHE A 19 -44.02 -18.07 20.59
CA PHE A 19 -43.01 -17.34 21.34
C PHE A 19 -43.66 -16.30 22.26
N THR A 20 -43.10 -16.13 23.45
CA THR A 20 -43.54 -15.05 24.34
C THR A 20 -43.04 -13.71 23.81
N LEU A 21 -43.81 -12.63 24.02
CA LEU A 21 -43.40 -11.28 23.62
C LEU A 21 -42.05 -10.89 24.24
N LEU A 22 -41.80 -11.30 25.49
CA LEU A 22 -40.55 -11.04 26.20
C LEU A 22 -39.36 -11.76 25.56
N GLU A 23 -39.52 -13.02 25.16
CA GLU A 23 -38.48 -13.79 24.45
C GLU A 23 -38.13 -13.15 23.11
N VAL A 24 -39.12 -12.67 22.37
CA VAL A 24 -38.91 -11.96 21.10
C VAL A 24 -38.15 -10.65 21.30
N ILE A 25 -38.50 -9.85 22.32
CA ILE A 25 -37.80 -8.58 22.62
C ILE A 25 -36.34 -8.83 23.00
N ILE A 26 -36.08 -9.84 23.84
CA ILE A 26 -34.72 -10.22 24.24
C ILE A 26 -33.94 -10.70 23.01
N ALA A 27 -34.52 -11.58 22.19
CA ALA A 27 -33.87 -12.09 20.99
C ALA A 27 -33.51 -10.97 20.00
N LEU A 28 -34.43 -10.03 19.76
CA LEU A 28 -34.18 -8.89 18.89
C LEU A 28 -33.11 -7.95 19.45
N SER A 29 -33.08 -7.75 20.77
CA SER A 29 -32.07 -6.89 21.41
C SER A 29 -30.68 -7.51 21.34
N VAL A 30 -30.54 -8.80 21.62
CA VAL A 30 -29.27 -9.53 21.52
C VAL A 30 -28.80 -9.59 20.07
N PHE A 31 -29.70 -9.89 19.14
CA PHE A 31 -29.38 -9.92 17.72
C PHE A 31 -28.93 -8.55 17.21
N GLY A 32 -29.65 -7.48 17.58
CA GLY A 32 -29.27 -6.11 17.23
C GLY A 32 -27.92 -5.70 17.79
N PHE A 33 -27.61 -6.08 19.04
CA PHE A 33 -26.30 -5.83 19.64
C PHE A 33 -25.18 -6.61 18.94
N LEU A 34 -25.40 -7.88 18.59
CA LEU A 34 -24.40 -8.68 17.88
C LEU A 34 -24.10 -8.12 16.48
N ILE A 35 -25.13 -7.78 15.70
CA ILE A 35 -24.95 -7.18 14.38
C ILE A 35 -24.31 -5.80 14.52
N GLY A 36 -24.77 -4.97 15.46
CA GLY A 36 -24.17 -3.66 15.72
C GLY A 36 -22.69 -3.74 16.12
N GLY A 37 -22.34 -4.68 17.00
CA GLY A 37 -20.96 -4.95 17.40
C GLY A 37 -20.09 -5.45 16.25
N LEU A 38 -20.61 -6.33 15.39
CA LEU A 38 -19.89 -6.81 14.21
C LEU A 38 -19.65 -5.69 13.19
N LEU A 39 -20.68 -4.89 12.91
CA LEU A 39 -20.59 -3.76 11.98
C LEU A 39 -19.61 -2.70 12.47
N ALA A 40 -19.51 -2.49 13.79
CA ALA A 40 -18.54 -1.57 14.38
C ALA A 40 -17.07 -2.02 14.18
N LEU A 41 -16.82 -3.32 13.97
CA LEU A 41 -15.48 -3.88 13.76
C LEU A 41 -15.06 -3.91 12.27
N LEU A 42 -16.01 -3.76 11.33
CA LEU A 42 -15.71 -3.82 9.89
C LEU A 42 -14.72 -2.75 9.40
N PRO A 43 -14.84 -1.46 9.79
CA PRO A 43 -13.93 -0.42 9.31
C PRO A 43 -12.47 -0.72 9.66
N TRP A 44 -12.21 -1.21 10.87
CA TRP A 44 -10.86 -1.53 11.33
C TRP A 44 -10.26 -2.73 10.59
N GLY A 45 -11.10 -3.72 10.26
CA GLY A 45 -10.66 -4.90 9.51
C GLY A 45 -10.23 -4.57 8.08
N VAL A 46 -10.97 -3.67 7.40
CA VAL A 46 -10.66 -3.31 6.00
C VAL A 46 -9.46 -2.37 5.88
N GLU A 47 -9.33 -1.41 6.79
CA GLU A 47 -8.17 -0.51 6.86
C GLU A 47 -6.88 -1.28 7.13
N GLY A 48 -6.93 -2.27 8.02
CA GLY A 48 -5.80 -3.15 8.31
C GLY A 48 -5.37 -4.00 7.11
N ALA A 49 -6.32 -4.56 6.36
CA ALA A 49 -6.03 -5.39 5.20
C ALA A 49 -5.43 -4.58 4.03
N GLY A 50 -5.93 -3.35 3.80
CA GLY A 50 -5.39 -2.43 2.80
C GLY A 50 -3.95 -2.05 3.10
N ASN A 51 -3.66 -1.65 4.34
CA ASN A 51 -2.31 -1.25 4.74
C ASN A 51 -1.28 -2.40 4.61
N VAL A 52 -1.67 -3.64 4.95
CA VAL A 52 -0.80 -4.81 4.77
C VAL A 52 -0.51 -5.06 3.29
N ARG A 53 -1.53 -4.92 2.43
CA ARG A 53 -1.35 -5.06 0.98
C ARG A 53 -0.38 -4.03 0.43
N ASP A 54 -0.61 -2.74 0.70
CA ASP A 54 0.21 -1.66 0.14
C ASP A 54 1.65 -1.77 0.61
N ARG A 55 1.85 -2.15 1.88
CA ARG A 55 3.18 -2.42 2.42
C ARG A 55 3.85 -3.60 1.73
N ASN A 56 3.13 -4.69 1.44
CA ASN A 56 3.68 -5.82 0.69
C ASN A 56 4.05 -5.42 -0.76
N VAL A 57 3.27 -4.54 -1.38
CA VAL A 57 3.61 -3.96 -2.69
C VAL A 57 4.90 -3.14 -2.59
N ALA A 58 5.02 -2.27 -1.58
CA ALA A 58 6.22 -1.48 -1.35
C ALA A 58 7.49 -2.35 -1.18
N TYR A 59 7.39 -3.46 -0.43
CA TYR A 59 8.48 -4.44 -0.32
C TYR A 59 8.77 -5.17 -1.63
N GLY A 60 7.77 -5.38 -2.48
CA GLY A 60 7.93 -6.06 -3.77
C GLY A 60 8.57 -5.20 -4.86
N MET A 61 8.56 -3.88 -4.71
CA MET A 61 9.06 -2.95 -5.73
C MET A 61 10.59 -2.81 -5.77
N THR A 62 11.34 -3.38 -4.83
CA THR A 62 12.80 -3.18 -4.76
C THR A 62 13.52 -3.54 -6.06
N ASP A 63 13.09 -4.61 -6.73
CA ASP A 63 13.64 -5.06 -8.01
C ASP A 63 13.30 -4.10 -9.15
N ALA A 64 12.03 -3.67 -9.25
CA ALA A 64 11.59 -2.71 -10.25
C ALA A 64 12.31 -1.36 -10.11
N ILE A 65 12.53 -0.90 -8.87
CA ILE A 65 13.31 0.30 -8.56
C ILE A 65 14.75 0.12 -9.05
N GLN A 66 15.37 -1.02 -8.77
CA GLN A 66 16.73 -1.30 -9.24
C GLN A 66 16.82 -1.28 -10.76
N VAL A 67 15.91 -1.97 -11.44
CA VAL A 67 15.88 -2.03 -12.92
C VAL A 67 15.74 -0.62 -13.52
N GLU A 68 14.84 0.21 -13.00
CA GLU A 68 14.66 1.58 -13.50
C GLU A 68 15.93 2.43 -13.31
N LEU A 69 16.58 2.35 -12.15
CA LEU A 69 17.83 3.07 -11.89
C LEU A 69 18.97 2.60 -12.80
N GLU A 70 19.05 1.31 -13.08
CA GLU A 70 20.03 0.74 -14.02
C GLU A 70 19.74 1.17 -15.47
N LEU A 71 18.46 1.25 -15.86
CA LEU A 71 18.03 1.74 -17.18
C LEU A 71 18.37 3.22 -17.38
N MET A 72 18.18 4.06 -16.35
CA MET A 72 18.59 5.46 -16.35
C MET A 72 20.11 5.62 -16.50
N GLY A 73 20.87 4.65 -15.98
CA GLY A 73 22.31 4.59 -16.04
C GLY A 73 23.01 5.35 -14.92
N PHE A 74 24.16 4.82 -14.51
CA PHE A 74 24.92 5.26 -13.34
C PHE A 74 25.14 6.79 -13.27
N GLY A 75 25.65 7.39 -14.35
CA GLY A 75 26.02 8.82 -14.33
C GLY A 75 24.82 9.76 -14.22
N LEU A 76 23.66 9.37 -14.77
CA LEU A 76 22.44 10.16 -14.60
C LEU A 76 21.98 10.08 -13.15
N VAL A 77 21.87 8.87 -12.59
CA VAL A 77 21.45 8.67 -11.19
C VAL A 77 22.37 9.37 -10.21
N GLU A 78 23.69 9.29 -10.39
CA GLU A 78 24.68 10.01 -9.59
C GLU A 78 24.39 11.51 -9.58
N SER A 79 24.28 12.13 -10.76
CA SER A 79 24.01 13.58 -10.89
C SER A 79 22.65 14.03 -10.35
N LEU A 80 21.65 13.14 -10.33
CA LEU A 80 20.30 13.42 -9.83
C LEU A 80 20.15 13.18 -8.32
N THR A 81 21.15 12.57 -7.67
CA THR A 81 21.13 12.24 -6.24
C THR A 81 22.25 12.92 -5.45
N ASP A 82 23.07 13.72 -6.11
CA ASP A 82 24.21 14.45 -5.53
C ASP A 82 23.80 15.69 -4.71
N GLU A 83 24.62 16.08 -3.73
CA GLU A 83 24.52 17.33 -2.95
C GLU A 83 23.09 17.77 -2.55
N ASN A 84 22.32 16.88 -1.91
CA ASN A 84 20.91 17.06 -1.49
C ASN A 84 19.84 17.01 -2.59
N ARG A 85 20.20 16.59 -3.80
CA ARG A 85 19.21 16.27 -4.83
C ARG A 85 18.52 14.95 -4.51
N VAL A 86 17.27 14.86 -4.90
CA VAL A 86 16.45 13.66 -4.74
C VAL A 86 15.93 13.29 -6.13
N LEU A 87 16.14 12.03 -6.48
CA LEU A 87 15.56 11.41 -7.65
C LEU A 87 14.20 10.84 -7.26
N ASP A 88 13.14 11.36 -7.87
CA ASP A 88 11.77 10.91 -7.62
C ASP A 88 11.35 9.91 -8.72
N LEU A 89 10.94 8.70 -8.33
CA LEU A 89 10.29 7.72 -9.19
C LEU A 89 8.84 7.53 -8.73
N VAL A 90 7.98 7.04 -9.62
CA VAL A 90 6.57 6.79 -9.34
C VAL A 90 6.16 5.40 -9.77
N ALA A 91 5.15 4.87 -9.09
CA ALA A 91 4.56 3.58 -9.45
C ALA A 91 3.03 3.57 -9.28
N PRO A 92 2.32 2.75 -10.08
CA PRO A 92 0.90 2.49 -9.89
C PRO A 92 0.62 1.71 -8.60
N ALA A 93 -0.66 1.66 -8.21
CA ALA A 93 -1.10 0.98 -6.98
C ALA A 93 -0.79 -0.54 -6.91
N ASP A 94 -0.48 -1.17 -8.05
CA ASP A 94 -0.05 -2.57 -8.10
C ASP A 94 1.47 -2.76 -8.08
N GLY A 95 2.25 -1.67 -8.14
CA GLY A 95 3.71 -1.66 -8.08
C GLY A 95 4.41 -2.41 -9.22
N ARG A 96 3.73 -2.64 -10.35
CA ARG A 96 4.25 -3.47 -11.45
C ARG A 96 5.35 -2.81 -12.29
N GLU A 97 5.36 -1.50 -12.30
CA GLU A 97 6.35 -0.69 -13.00
C GLU A 97 6.77 0.47 -12.11
N VAL A 98 8.00 0.92 -12.28
CA VAL A 98 8.56 2.08 -11.61
C VAL A 98 9.15 2.95 -12.70
N ARG A 99 8.86 4.24 -12.67
CA ARG A 99 9.31 5.18 -13.70
C ARG A 99 9.82 6.46 -13.08
N TRP A 100 10.85 7.05 -13.68
CA TRP A 100 11.31 8.38 -13.29
C TRP A 100 10.22 9.44 -13.51
N GLU A 101 9.95 10.25 -12.48
CA GLU A 101 9.14 11.47 -12.53
C GLU A 101 10.09 12.69 -12.42
N PRO A 102 10.48 13.32 -13.54
CA PRO A 102 11.38 14.46 -13.51
C PRO A 102 10.71 15.69 -12.88
N ASN A 103 11.48 16.46 -12.10
CA ASN A 103 11.05 17.76 -11.59
C ASN A 103 11.42 18.92 -12.54
N ASP A 104 10.86 20.11 -12.31
CA ASP A 104 11.06 21.30 -13.15
C ASP A 104 12.55 21.65 -13.39
N ASN A 105 13.39 21.46 -12.37
CA ASN A 105 14.84 21.72 -12.49
C ASN A 105 15.50 20.69 -13.41
N GLN A 106 15.15 19.42 -13.25
CA GLN A 106 15.67 18.32 -14.07
C GLN A 106 15.23 18.43 -15.52
N ILE A 107 13.98 18.87 -15.77
CA ILE A 107 13.46 19.13 -17.11
C ILE A 107 14.28 20.21 -17.83
N SER A 108 14.71 21.22 -17.08
CA SER A 108 15.53 22.31 -17.61
C SER A 108 16.98 21.90 -17.88
N GLU A 109 17.51 20.96 -17.09
CA GLU A 109 18.92 20.55 -17.11
C GLU A 109 19.18 19.37 -18.08
N TYR A 110 18.21 18.46 -18.21
CA TYR A 110 18.36 17.21 -18.98
C TYR A 110 17.32 17.12 -20.09
N PRO A 111 17.71 17.15 -21.39
CA PRO A 111 16.77 17.03 -22.49
C PRO A 111 15.93 15.74 -22.47
N ILE A 112 16.50 14.64 -21.95
CA ILE A 112 15.82 13.35 -21.80
C ILE A 112 14.66 13.40 -20.79
N ALA A 113 14.69 14.34 -19.84
CA ALA A 113 13.61 14.49 -18.86
C ALA A 113 12.29 14.95 -19.51
N VAL A 114 12.34 15.75 -20.58
CA VAL A 114 11.13 16.20 -21.30
C VAL A 114 10.44 15.01 -21.95
N SER A 115 11.19 14.18 -22.69
CA SER A 115 10.63 12.98 -23.33
C SER A 115 10.11 11.99 -22.29
N GLN A 116 10.84 11.82 -21.19
CA GLN A 116 10.42 10.93 -20.10
C GLN A 116 9.10 11.39 -19.49
N LEU A 117 8.92 12.70 -19.26
CA LEU A 117 7.69 13.24 -18.70
C LEU A 117 6.50 13.04 -19.64
N ASP A 118 6.67 13.30 -20.94
CA ASP A 118 5.62 13.10 -21.95
C ASP A 118 5.17 11.63 -22.01
N GLU A 119 6.12 10.69 -22.01
CA GLU A 119 5.84 9.25 -21.98
C GLU A 119 5.17 8.83 -20.67
N LEU A 120 5.63 9.36 -19.53
CA LEU A 120 5.04 9.08 -18.22
C LEU A 120 3.60 9.58 -18.12
N ASP A 121 3.28 10.77 -18.62
CA ASP A 121 1.91 11.32 -18.62
C ASP A 121 0.97 10.48 -19.49
N GLN A 122 1.49 9.87 -20.56
CA GLN A 122 0.72 9.00 -21.45
C GLN A 122 0.47 7.60 -20.84
N GLU A 123 1.50 6.99 -20.25
CA GLU A 123 1.43 5.60 -19.76
C GLU A 123 0.94 5.51 -18.31
N LEU A 124 1.34 6.46 -17.46
CA LEU A 124 0.99 6.53 -16.05
C LEU A 124 0.55 7.95 -15.64
N PRO A 125 -0.71 8.33 -15.94
CA PRO A 125 -1.26 9.65 -15.61
C PRO A 125 -1.18 9.96 -14.11
N ALA A 126 -1.16 11.25 -13.76
CA ALA A 126 -0.97 11.73 -12.38
C ALA A 126 -1.88 11.03 -11.34
N GLY A 127 -3.18 10.86 -11.61
CA GLY A 127 -4.11 10.19 -10.70
C GLY A 127 -3.85 8.70 -10.47
N GLN A 128 -2.95 8.08 -11.24
CA GLN A 128 -2.55 6.68 -11.12
C GLN A 128 -1.20 6.50 -10.41
N ARG A 129 -0.46 7.58 -10.13
CA ARG A 129 0.85 7.55 -9.46
C ARG A 129 0.70 7.39 -7.94
N TYR A 130 0.33 6.19 -7.53
CA TYR A 130 -0.02 5.89 -6.14
C TYR A 130 1.17 5.85 -5.19
N PHE A 131 2.35 5.43 -5.66
CA PHE A 131 3.58 5.43 -4.87
C PHE A 131 4.53 6.51 -5.37
N LEU A 132 5.21 7.18 -4.44
CA LEU A 132 6.39 8.00 -4.69
C LEU A 132 7.61 7.27 -4.12
N ILE A 133 8.67 7.14 -4.90
CA ILE A 133 9.92 6.52 -4.49
C ILE A 133 11.00 7.58 -4.58
N ARG A 134 11.59 7.94 -3.45
CA ARG A 134 12.63 8.97 -3.36
C ARG A 134 13.97 8.30 -3.17
N CYS A 135 14.88 8.53 -4.11
CA CYS A 135 16.24 8.03 -4.09
C CYS A 135 17.19 9.19 -3.81
N SER A 136 18.09 9.02 -2.84
CA SER A 136 19.10 10.02 -2.48
C SER A 136 20.37 9.32 -2.01
N GLN A 137 21.52 9.96 -2.18
CA GLN A 137 22.75 9.45 -1.57
C GLN A 137 22.67 9.57 -0.05
N PHE A 138 23.41 8.71 0.65
CA PHE A 138 23.54 8.85 2.09
C PHE A 138 24.22 10.18 2.42
N PRO A 139 23.75 10.93 3.42
CA PRO A 139 24.36 12.19 3.80
C PRO A 139 25.79 11.99 4.29
N GLU A 140 26.59 13.06 4.23
CA GLU A 140 27.93 13.09 4.81
C GLU A 140 27.91 12.65 6.28
N ASP A 141 28.93 11.90 6.70
CA ASP A 141 29.10 11.31 8.04
C ASP A 141 28.10 10.17 8.36
N ASN A 142 27.42 9.61 7.35
CA ASN A 142 26.61 8.40 7.51
C ASN A 142 27.48 7.14 7.42
N ARG A 143 27.17 6.11 8.22
CA ARG A 143 27.86 4.80 8.14
C ARG A 143 27.75 4.11 6.77
N HIS A 144 26.79 4.51 5.97
CA HIS A 144 26.52 4.00 4.61
C HIS A 144 26.91 5.01 3.53
N GLU A 145 27.61 6.10 3.90
CA GLU A 145 28.21 7.03 2.95
C GLU A 145 29.23 6.29 2.07
N HIS A 146 29.20 6.59 0.78
CA HIS A 146 30.07 5.97 -0.20
C HIS A 146 30.55 6.99 -1.23
N ASP A 147 31.85 6.94 -1.54
CA ASP A 147 32.43 7.67 -2.66
C ASP A 147 32.09 6.94 -3.98
N PRO A 148 31.30 7.57 -4.88
CA PRO A 148 30.90 6.98 -6.16
C PRO A 148 32.09 6.57 -7.05
N SER A 149 33.28 7.15 -6.82
CA SER A 149 34.53 6.84 -7.54
C SER A 149 34.93 5.35 -7.45
N ASN A 150 34.40 4.63 -6.46
CA ASN A 150 34.64 3.20 -6.28
C ASN A 150 33.85 2.30 -7.25
N GLY A 151 33.05 2.87 -8.16
CA GLY A 151 32.32 2.14 -9.20
C GLY A 151 30.96 1.58 -8.76
N TYR A 152 30.50 1.96 -7.58
CA TYR A 152 29.15 1.71 -7.09
C TYR A 152 28.63 2.95 -6.35
N LEU A 153 27.32 3.12 -6.35
CA LEU A 153 26.63 4.24 -5.72
C LEU A 153 25.61 3.69 -4.72
N GLY A 154 25.82 4.01 -3.44
CA GLY A 154 24.89 3.66 -2.36
C GLY A 154 23.78 4.68 -2.24
N LEU A 155 22.53 4.22 -2.27
CA LEU A 155 21.33 5.05 -2.23
C LEU A 155 20.47 4.68 -1.02
N GLN A 156 19.92 5.69 -0.37
CA GLN A 156 18.78 5.57 0.51
C GLN A 156 17.51 5.72 -0.32
N VAL A 157 16.67 4.68 -0.29
CA VAL A 157 15.36 4.67 -0.96
C VAL A 157 14.27 4.86 0.09
N ASP A 158 13.35 5.79 -0.16
CA ASP A 158 12.12 6.00 0.62
C ASP A 158 10.89 5.81 -0.27
N VAL A 159 10.14 4.73 -0.04
CA VAL A 159 8.87 4.46 -0.71
C VAL A 159 7.73 5.02 0.13
N GLN A 160 6.98 5.96 -0.46
CA GLN A 160 5.89 6.69 0.18
C GLN A 160 4.54 6.35 -0.46
N TRP A 161 3.51 6.13 0.36
CA TRP A 161 2.13 5.95 -0.09
C TRP A 161 1.08 6.43 0.92
N PRO A 162 -0.10 6.86 0.47
CA PRO A 162 -0.44 7.18 -0.91
C PRO A 162 0.21 8.50 -1.35
N TYR A 163 0.73 8.57 -2.58
CA TYR A 163 1.32 9.77 -3.17
C TYR A 163 0.26 10.59 -3.91
N LYS A 164 -0.26 10.11 -5.05
CA LYS A 164 -1.37 10.74 -5.76
C LYS A 164 -2.57 9.79 -5.75
N THR A 165 -3.76 10.35 -5.59
CA THR A 165 -5.03 9.61 -5.61
C THR A 165 -6.02 10.30 -6.53
N LEU A 166 -7.13 9.63 -6.85
CA LEU A 166 -8.22 10.24 -7.64
C LEU A 166 -8.77 11.52 -7.00
N ASP A 167 -8.75 11.61 -5.67
CA ASP A 167 -9.24 12.76 -4.92
C ASP A 167 -8.15 13.83 -4.68
N ALA A 168 -6.88 13.47 -4.88
CA ALA A 168 -5.71 14.31 -4.62
C ALA A 168 -4.65 14.12 -5.72
N GLU A 169 -4.97 14.51 -6.95
CA GLU A 169 -4.05 14.41 -8.09
C GLU A 169 -2.78 15.27 -7.92
N GLY A 170 -2.90 16.38 -7.19
CA GLY A 170 -1.79 17.26 -6.82
C GLY A 170 -0.86 16.68 -5.74
N GLY A 171 -1.18 15.50 -5.23
CA GLY A 171 -0.42 14.83 -4.19
C GLY A 171 -1.05 14.96 -2.80
N VAL A 172 -0.95 13.88 -2.05
CA VAL A 172 -1.29 13.75 -0.64
C VAL A 172 -0.17 14.40 0.19
N GLU A 173 -0.49 15.12 1.26
CA GLU A 173 0.55 15.75 2.10
C GLU A 173 1.55 14.73 2.68
N GLU A 174 2.84 15.04 2.71
CA GLU A 174 3.88 14.10 3.15
C GLU A 174 3.65 13.55 4.57
N ARG A 175 3.19 14.40 5.50
CA ARG A 175 2.94 14.00 6.91
C ARG A 175 1.89 12.90 7.12
N ILE A 176 1.06 12.63 6.11
CA ILE A 176 0.03 11.58 6.15
C ILE A 176 0.41 10.37 5.28
N ARG A 177 1.55 10.41 4.60
CA ARG A 177 2.08 9.28 3.85
C ARG A 177 2.71 8.28 4.82
N SER A 178 2.58 7.00 4.48
CA SER A 178 3.37 5.93 5.06
C SER A 178 4.72 5.88 4.35
N HIS A 179 5.78 5.58 5.09
CA HIS A 179 7.14 5.54 4.59
C HIS A 179 7.75 4.16 4.79
N PHE A 180 8.52 3.71 3.81
CA PHE A 180 9.31 2.50 3.87
C PHE A 180 10.71 2.77 3.33
N HIS A 181 11.71 2.62 4.19
CA HIS A 181 13.10 2.89 3.85
C HIS A 181 13.91 1.61 3.67
N PHE A 182 14.75 1.58 2.66
CA PHE A 182 15.77 0.55 2.49
C PHE A 182 17.00 1.08 1.74
N PRO A 183 18.19 0.51 1.98
CA PRO A 183 19.37 0.81 1.19
C PRO A 183 19.31 0.05 -0.14
N LEU A 184 19.79 0.68 -1.21
CA LEU A 184 20.01 0.08 -2.52
C LEU A 184 21.40 0.50 -3.03
N ALA A 185 22.01 -0.30 -3.90
CA ALA A 185 23.24 0.10 -4.57
C ALA A 185 23.13 -0.18 -6.08
N ILE A 186 23.63 0.75 -6.89
CA ILE A 186 23.79 0.55 -8.33
C ILE A 186 25.28 0.53 -8.66
N THR A 187 25.65 -0.20 -9.73
CA THR A 187 27.03 -0.33 -10.19
C THR A 187 27.20 0.26 -11.58
N ARG A 188 28.43 0.62 -11.91
CA ARG A 188 28.81 1.14 -13.23
C ARG A 188 28.79 0.07 -14.32
#